data_AF-A0A024UT14-F1
#
_entry.id   AF-A0A024UT14-F1
#
_cell.length_a   1.000
_cell.length_b   1.000
_cell.length_c   1.000
_cell.angle_alpha   90.00
_cell.angle_beta   90.00
_cell.angle_gamma   90.00
#
_symmetry.space_group_name_H-M   'P 1'
#
loop_
_entity.id
_entity.type
_entity.pdbx_description
1 polymer ?
#
loop_
_entity_poly.entity_id
_entity_poly.type
_entity_poly.pdbx_seq_one_letter_code
_entity_poly.pdbx_strand_id
1 'polypeptide(L)'
;MDFKTPTAKMRLLDAFRYHKPTAEEQLQYNLPGSLERLSMHKLNDVMSVCLARKGKRFTSSQIQSLSLLLTELSGVFDSVDIAFKSLSPGVLRYKPPVDGSISTLVSGSDLEIHNAALAFHTLCNTYIALFRRLKDLVIDIRAHSVVATGLVEVPNAQDSDDSAKAPFPTFLFVLIQKYRRERADFAIHDPKSPSTPPLPTHPWWPTDSHPPLDSLAQFALFLAAVLVQRVPFLKVELEGMVVLLQVLKVEHTAMEDSLHVHLHGPQKSNYVLSRSIFEFLSTVRELRSIPKRKELLENPRRGQKKLRRNPTPNCSNDK
;
A
#
# COMPACT_ATOMS: atom_id res chain seq x y z
N MET A 1 32.83 -20.51 19.23
CA MET A 1 32.48 -19.91 17.93
C MET A 1 33.73 -19.94 17.08
N ASP A 2 33.69 -20.64 15.95
CA ASP A 2 34.86 -20.76 15.08
C ASP A 2 35.24 -19.40 14.49
N PHE A 3 36.51 -19.06 14.60
CA PHE A 3 37.02 -17.82 14.03
C PHE A 3 37.05 -17.92 12.51
N LYS A 4 36.20 -17.14 11.86
CA LYS A 4 36.15 -17.04 10.38
C LYS A 4 37.00 -15.87 9.92
N THR A 5 37.73 -16.00 8.82
CA THR A 5 38.46 -14.88 8.22
C THR A 5 37.55 -13.66 8.00
N PRO A 6 38.06 -12.41 8.02
CA PRO A 6 37.26 -11.21 7.81
C PRO A 6 36.38 -11.25 6.56
N THR A 7 36.89 -11.75 5.43
CA THR A 7 36.13 -11.92 4.19
C THR A 7 34.96 -12.89 4.33
N ALA A 8 35.17 -14.01 5.02
CA ALA A 8 34.10 -14.98 5.31
C ALA A 8 33.06 -14.41 6.29
N LYS A 9 33.47 -13.56 7.24
CA LYS A 9 32.56 -12.80 8.10
C LYS A 9 31.71 -11.81 7.31
N MET A 10 32.30 -11.03 6.40
CA MET A 10 31.52 -10.11 5.54
C MET A 10 30.49 -10.85 4.70
N ARG A 11 30.86 -11.96 4.05
CA ARG A 11 29.92 -12.79 3.30
C ARG A 11 28.78 -13.33 4.17
N LEU A 12 29.06 -13.68 5.42
CA LEU A 12 28.04 -14.10 6.37
C LEU A 12 27.08 -12.94 6.71
N LEU A 13 27.60 -11.73 6.91
CA LEU A 13 26.76 -10.56 7.17
C LEU A 13 25.89 -10.19 5.97
N ASP A 14 26.43 -10.30 4.76
CA ASP A 14 25.66 -10.10 3.52
C ASP A 14 24.53 -11.12 3.38
N ALA A 15 24.76 -12.38 3.78
CA ALA A 15 23.71 -13.40 3.81
C ALA A 15 22.59 -13.07 4.81
N PHE A 16 22.89 -12.39 5.92
CA PHE A 16 21.86 -11.87 6.82
C PHE A 16 21.15 -10.64 6.25
N ARG A 17 21.89 -9.75 5.58
CA ARG A 17 21.37 -8.52 5.00
C ARG A 17 20.40 -8.80 3.86
N TYR A 18 20.71 -9.76 3.00
CA TYR A 18 19.90 -10.15 1.86
C TYR A 18 19.43 -11.59 2.00
N HIS A 19 18.22 -11.74 2.51
CA HIS A 19 17.59 -13.05 2.63
C HIS A 19 17.01 -13.47 1.27
N LYS A 20 17.25 -14.71 0.85
CA LYS A 20 16.55 -15.32 -0.28
C LYS A 20 15.42 -16.18 0.28
N PRO A 21 14.15 -15.75 0.18
CA PRO A 21 13.03 -16.51 0.70
C PRO A 21 12.95 -17.90 0.05
N THR A 22 12.70 -18.93 0.86
CA THR A 22 12.33 -20.25 0.37
C THR A 22 10.91 -20.23 -0.22
N ALA A 23 10.53 -21.23 -1.02
CA ALA A 23 9.17 -21.33 -1.57
C ALA A 23 8.09 -21.32 -0.46
N GLU A 24 8.38 -22.01 0.66
CA GLU A 24 7.51 -22.03 1.84
C GLU A 24 7.38 -20.63 2.47
N GLU A 25 8.49 -19.90 2.60
CA GLU A 25 8.48 -18.53 3.12
C GLU A 25 7.80 -17.53 2.18
N GLN A 26 7.92 -17.72 0.86
CA GLN A 26 7.20 -16.90 -0.12
C GLN A 26 5.69 -17.03 0.06
N LEU A 27 5.19 -18.26 0.21
CA LEU A 27 3.80 -18.55 0.57
C LEU A 27 3.43 -18.02 1.96
N GLN A 28 4.31 -18.20 2.95
CA GLN A 28 4.05 -17.80 4.33
C GLN A 28 3.95 -16.27 4.47
N TYR A 29 4.81 -15.52 3.78
CA TYR A 29 4.90 -14.07 3.84
C TYR A 29 4.11 -13.36 2.72
N ASN A 30 3.48 -14.12 1.82
CA ASN A 30 2.78 -13.60 0.64
C ASN A 30 3.69 -12.72 -0.24
N LEU A 31 4.87 -13.24 -0.58
CA LEU A 31 5.85 -12.60 -1.44
C LEU A 31 5.64 -13.04 -2.90
N PRO A 32 5.86 -12.16 -3.88
CA PRO A 32 5.75 -12.53 -5.28
C PRO A 32 6.92 -13.45 -5.67
N GLY A 33 6.67 -14.40 -6.56
CA GLY A 33 7.70 -15.35 -7.03
C GLY A 33 8.87 -14.68 -7.73
N SER A 34 8.65 -13.49 -8.33
CA SER A 34 9.69 -12.65 -8.93
C SER A 34 10.57 -11.92 -7.91
N LEU A 35 10.24 -11.96 -6.61
CA LEU A 35 11.08 -11.35 -5.57
C LEU A 35 12.26 -12.25 -5.21
N GLU A 36 13.41 -11.94 -5.80
CA GLU A 36 14.61 -12.76 -5.61
C GLU A 36 15.21 -12.65 -4.20
N ARG A 37 15.18 -11.46 -3.58
CA ARG A 37 15.80 -11.19 -2.28
C ARG A 37 15.06 -10.13 -1.49
N LEU A 38 14.99 -10.32 -0.18
CA LEU A 38 14.53 -9.33 0.80
C LEU A 38 15.73 -8.64 1.44
N SER A 39 15.67 -7.31 1.59
CA SER A 39 16.66 -6.56 2.36
C SER A 39 16.22 -6.41 3.81
N MET A 40 16.94 -7.04 4.73
CA MET A 40 16.67 -6.96 6.18
C MET A 40 17.08 -5.62 6.79
N HIS A 41 17.46 -4.63 5.98
CA HIS A 41 17.66 -3.23 6.38
C HIS A 41 16.49 -2.34 5.97
N LYS A 42 15.59 -2.82 5.10
CA LYS A 42 14.44 -2.05 4.62
C LYS A 42 13.20 -2.39 5.44
N LEU A 43 12.55 -1.35 5.95
CA LEU A 43 11.33 -1.50 6.75
C LEU A 43 10.23 -2.26 6.00
N ASN A 44 9.99 -1.96 4.73
CA ASN A 44 8.96 -2.63 3.93
C ASN A 44 9.18 -4.15 3.78
N ASP A 45 10.45 -4.56 3.64
CA ASP A 45 10.81 -5.96 3.46
C ASP A 45 10.66 -6.71 4.78
N VAL A 46 11.12 -6.12 5.89
CA VAL A 46 10.97 -6.68 7.24
C VAL A 46 9.50 -6.73 7.66
N MET A 47 8.71 -5.71 7.35
CA MET A 47 7.26 -5.73 7.56
C MET A 47 6.58 -6.85 6.76
N SER A 48 7.08 -7.18 5.56
CA SER A 48 6.56 -8.31 4.78
C SER A 48 6.82 -9.64 5.49
N VAL A 49 7.99 -9.82 6.10
CA VAL A 49 8.30 -10.99 6.97
C VAL A 49 7.39 -11.02 8.22
N CYS A 50 7.00 -9.85 8.73
CA CYS A 50 6.00 -9.70 9.79
C CYS A 50 4.54 -9.88 9.33
N LEU A 51 4.29 -10.45 8.13
CA LEU A 51 2.96 -10.73 7.59
C LEU A 51 2.14 -9.49 7.21
N ALA A 52 2.78 -8.34 6.95
CA ALA A 52 2.07 -7.14 6.47
C ALA A 52 1.23 -7.43 5.22
N ARG A 53 1.78 -8.24 4.30
CA ARG A 53 1.12 -8.64 3.06
C ARG A 53 -0.01 -9.66 3.24
N LYS A 54 -0.15 -10.24 4.43
CA LYS A 54 -1.31 -11.04 4.83
C LYS A 54 -2.29 -10.27 5.72
N GLY A 55 -2.16 -8.94 5.80
CA GLY A 55 -3.11 -8.09 6.51
C GLY A 55 -2.78 -7.87 7.99
N LYS A 56 -1.57 -8.21 8.46
CA LYS A 56 -1.13 -7.83 9.81
C LYS A 56 -1.17 -6.30 9.93
N ARG A 57 -2.00 -5.80 10.86
CA ARG A 57 -2.00 -4.40 11.28
C ARG A 57 -0.92 -4.18 12.33
N PHE A 58 -0.14 -3.13 12.14
CA PHE A 58 0.93 -2.72 13.05
C PHE A 58 0.46 -1.56 13.91
N THR A 59 0.87 -1.57 15.18
CA THR A 59 0.73 -0.40 16.03
C THR A 59 1.84 0.61 15.70
N SER A 60 1.63 1.88 16.01
CA SER A 60 2.66 2.92 15.84
C SER A 60 3.95 2.57 16.59
N SER A 61 3.82 1.97 17.79
CA SER A 61 4.95 1.50 18.58
C SER A 61 5.75 0.41 17.86
N GLN A 62 5.09 -0.58 17.24
CA GLN A 62 5.77 -1.64 16.48
C GLN A 62 6.54 -1.09 15.27
N ILE A 63 5.92 -0.16 14.52
CA ILE A 63 6.57 0.49 13.37
C ILE A 63 7.79 1.28 13.84
N GLN A 64 7.67 2.00 14.95
CA GLN A 64 8.76 2.80 15.51
C GLN A 64 9.91 1.90 16.01
N SER A 65 9.62 0.83 16.75
CA SER A 65 10.62 -0.14 17.21
C SER A 65 11.37 -0.79 16.06
N LEU A 66 10.68 -1.21 15.00
CA LEU A 66 11.30 -1.73 13.79
C LEU A 66 12.18 -0.68 13.11
N SER A 67 11.67 0.54 12.94
CA SER A 67 12.40 1.61 12.24
C SER A 67 13.70 2.00 12.98
N LEU A 68 13.65 2.10 14.31
CA LEU A 68 14.83 2.39 15.14
C LEU A 68 15.87 1.28 15.02
N LEU A 69 15.45 0.03 15.16
CA LEU A 69 16.36 -1.12 15.11
C LEU A 69 16.99 -1.28 13.73
N LEU A 70 16.25 -1.01 12.65
CA LEU A 70 16.78 -1.08 11.28
C LEU A 70 17.76 0.06 10.97
N THR A 71 17.52 1.24 11.54
CA THR A 71 18.46 2.36 11.44
C THR A 71 19.78 2.02 12.15
N GLU A 72 19.70 1.46 13.36
CA GLU A 72 20.87 0.99 14.11
C GLU A 72 21.61 -0.12 13.37
N LEU A 73 20.89 -1.11 12.84
CA LEU A 73 21.44 -2.23 12.08
C LEU A 73 22.19 -1.75 10.82
N SER A 74 21.63 -0.78 10.10
CA SER A 74 22.25 -0.18 8.91
C SER A 74 23.52 0.58 9.30
N GLY A 75 23.48 1.41 10.34
CA GLY A 75 24.64 2.18 10.79
C GLY A 75 25.80 1.31 11.30
N VAL A 76 25.49 0.22 12.00
CA VAL A 76 26.52 -0.75 12.41
C VAL A 76 27.10 -1.48 11.20
N PHE A 77 26.27 -1.85 10.21
CA PHE A 77 26.79 -2.46 8.97
C PHE A 77 27.73 -1.52 8.22
N ASP A 78 27.37 -0.24 8.08
CA ASP A 78 28.22 0.75 7.42
C ASP A 78 29.56 0.91 8.16
N SER A 79 29.53 0.88 9.50
CA SER A 79 30.74 0.88 10.33
C SER A 79 31.60 -0.36 10.09
N VAL A 80 30.99 -1.54 9.96
CA VAL A 80 31.69 -2.79 9.61
C VAL A 80 32.30 -2.71 8.21
N ASP A 81 31.58 -2.19 7.23
CA ASP A 81 32.05 -2.07 5.84
C ASP A 81 33.24 -1.10 5.74
N ILE A 82 33.17 0.04 6.44
CA ILE A 82 34.30 0.99 6.55
C ILE A 82 35.49 0.30 7.21
N ALA A 83 35.29 -0.38 8.33
CA ALA A 83 36.35 -1.10 9.03
C ALA A 83 36.97 -2.21 8.16
N PHE A 84 36.16 -2.93 7.38
CA PHE A 84 36.63 -3.98 6.47
C PHE A 84 37.51 -3.40 5.36
N LYS A 85 37.09 -2.29 4.76
CA LYS A 85 37.82 -1.60 3.68
C LYS A 85 39.15 -1.02 4.14
N SER A 86 39.29 -0.70 5.43
CA SER A 86 40.53 -0.19 6.01
C SER A 86 41.47 -1.29 6.54
N LEU A 87 41.07 -2.57 6.50
CA LEU A 87 41.91 -3.68 6.96
C LEU A 87 43.14 -3.87 6.07
N SER A 88 44.29 -4.10 6.69
CA SER A 88 45.50 -4.49 5.98
C SER A 88 45.41 -5.92 5.43
N PRO A 89 46.16 -6.25 4.36
CA PRO A 89 46.17 -7.61 3.79
C PRO A 89 46.58 -8.71 4.79
N GLY A 90 47.41 -8.38 5.79
CA GLY A 90 47.79 -9.30 6.86
C GLY A 90 46.61 -9.70 7.75
N VAL A 91 45.73 -8.74 8.07
CA VAL A 91 44.52 -8.98 8.87
C VAL A 91 43.50 -9.83 8.11
N LEU A 92 43.34 -9.59 6.80
CA LEU A 92 42.40 -10.36 5.97
C LEU A 92 42.73 -11.86 5.90
N ARG A 93 44.01 -12.21 6.01
CA ARG A 93 44.51 -13.60 5.98
C ARG A 93 44.71 -14.20 7.37
N TYR A 94 44.50 -13.40 8.41
CA TYR A 94 44.73 -13.82 9.78
C TYR A 94 43.84 -15.01 10.16
N LYS A 95 44.48 -16.04 10.71
CA LYS A 95 43.84 -17.19 11.33
C LYS A 95 44.35 -17.29 12.76
N PRO A 96 43.50 -17.48 13.77
CA PRO A 96 43.98 -17.59 15.14
C PRO A 96 44.76 -18.90 15.29
N PRO A 97 45.75 -18.92 16.18
CA PRO A 97 46.39 -20.15 16.62
C PRO A 97 45.33 -21.11 17.18
N VAL A 98 45.39 -22.37 16.75
CA VAL A 98 44.42 -23.42 17.13
C VAL A 98 44.48 -23.73 18.63
N ASP A 99 45.63 -23.47 19.27
CA ASP A 99 45.90 -23.85 20.67
C ASP A 99 45.74 -22.69 21.68
N GLY A 100 45.18 -21.54 21.26
CA GLY A 100 44.88 -20.43 22.18
C GLY A 100 46.10 -19.78 22.85
N SER A 101 47.34 -20.18 22.50
CA SER A 101 48.56 -19.61 23.06
C SER A 101 48.86 -18.25 22.41
N ILE A 102 48.31 -17.18 23.00
CA ILE A 102 48.70 -15.80 22.72
C ILE A 102 50.22 -15.61 22.94
N SER A 103 50.84 -16.48 23.74
CA SER A 103 52.26 -16.55 24.09
C SER A 103 53.24 -16.72 22.90
N THR A 104 52.77 -17.06 21.70
CA THR A 104 53.59 -17.22 20.48
C THR A 104 53.56 -16.00 19.54
N LEU A 105 52.86 -14.92 19.89
CA LEU A 105 52.92 -13.65 19.13
C LEU A 105 54.19 -12.88 19.54
N VAL A 106 55.34 -13.31 19.01
CA VAL A 106 56.69 -12.85 19.42
C VAL A 106 57.05 -11.46 18.82
N SER A 107 56.23 -10.91 17.91
CA SER A 107 56.50 -9.62 17.27
C SER A 107 55.35 -8.61 17.47
N GLY A 108 55.69 -7.33 17.66
CA GLY A 108 54.69 -6.25 17.83
C GLY A 108 53.71 -6.14 16.67
N SER A 109 54.18 -6.42 15.44
CA SER A 109 53.34 -6.45 14.24
C SER A 109 52.30 -7.56 14.24
N ASP A 110 52.64 -8.76 14.75
CA ASP A 110 51.69 -9.88 14.79
C ASP A 110 50.59 -9.64 15.84
N LEU A 111 50.94 -8.98 16.95
CA LEU A 111 50.00 -8.58 17.98
C LEU A 111 49.04 -7.49 17.48
N GLU A 112 49.53 -6.52 16.71
CA GLU A 112 48.70 -5.49 16.06
C GLU A 112 47.71 -6.10 15.08
N ILE A 113 48.16 -7.04 14.24
CA ILE A 113 47.30 -7.78 13.30
C ILE A 113 46.22 -8.57 14.04
N HIS A 114 46.61 -9.25 15.13
CA HIS A 114 45.68 -10.00 15.98
C HIS A 114 44.62 -9.08 16.60
N ASN A 115 45.03 -7.97 17.19
CA ASN A 115 44.13 -7.00 17.82
C ASN A 115 43.17 -6.36 16.82
N ALA A 116 43.66 -5.99 15.63
CA ALA A 116 42.83 -5.46 14.55
C ALA A 116 41.80 -6.49 14.06
N ALA A 117 42.20 -7.76 13.93
CA ALA A 117 41.29 -8.84 13.58
C ALA A 117 40.21 -9.04 14.66
N LEU A 118 40.58 -9.03 15.95
CA LEU A 118 39.64 -9.13 17.06
C LEU A 118 38.67 -7.95 17.12
N ALA A 119 39.14 -6.73 16.90
CA ALA A 119 38.30 -5.53 16.88
C ALA A 119 37.24 -5.62 15.76
N PHE A 120 37.67 -6.01 14.55
CA PHE A 120 36.76 -6.25 13.43
C PHE A 120 35.72 -7.35 13.75
N HIS A 121 36.16 -8.45 14.36
CA HIS A 121 35.29 -9.55 14.76
C HIS A 121 34.25 -9.14 15.80
N THR A 122 34.65 -8.30 16.75
CA THR A 122 33.77 -7.74 17.79
C THR A 122 32.69 -6.88 17.16
N LEU A 123 33.07 -5.99 16.23
CA LEU A 123 32.10 -5.16 15.51
C LEU A 123 31.11 -6.00 14.69
N CYS A 124 31.58 -7.05 14.00
CA CYS A 124 30.70 -8.00 13.33
C CYS A 124 29.75 -8.72 14.29
N ASN A 125 30.21 -9.07 15.50
CA ASN A 125 29.36 -9.71 16.51
C ASN A 125 28.28 -8.76 17.04
N THR A 126 28.57 -7.46 17.14
CA THR A 126 27.56 -6.43 17.45
C THR A 126 26.44 -6.43 16.41
N TYR A 127 26.79 -6.44 15.12
CA TYR A 127 25.78 -6.56 14.05
C TYR A 127 24.94 -7.84 14.20
N ILE A 128 25.59 -8.99 14.44
CA ILE A 128 24.88 -10.28 14.63
C ILE A 128 23.94 -10.23 15.84
N ALA A 129 24.35 -9.58 16.93
CA ALA A 129 23.51 -9.42 18.12
C ALA A 129 22.27 -8.56 17.83
N LEU A 130 22.42 -7.45 17.08
CA LEU A 130 21.30 -6.64 16.63
C LEU A 130 20.37 -7.40 15.70
N PHE A 131 20.92 -8.21 14.79
CA PHE A 131 20.11 -9.04 13.91
C PHE A 131 19.30 -10.10 14.67
N ARG A 132 19.84 -10.66 15.76
CA ARG A 132 19.08 -11.54 16.67
C ARG A 132 17.93 -10.79 17.35
N ARG A 133 18.17 -9.57 17.85
CA ARG A 133 17.08 -8.73 18.40
C ARG A 133 15.99 -8.47 17.36
N LEU A 134 16.37 -8.25 16.10
CA LEU A 134 15.40 -8.09 15.01
C LEU A 134 14.58 -9.36 14.82
N LYS A 135 15.22 -10.53 14.80
CA LYS A 135 14.54 -11.82 14.73
C LYS A 135 13.53 -11.97 15.87
N ASP A 136 13.93 -11.70 17.10
CA ASP A 136 13.08 -11.87 18.28
C ASP A 136 11.87 -10.92 18.20
N LEU A 137 12.07 -9.67 17.79
CA LEU A 137 11.00 -8.70 17.58
C LEU A 137 10.03 -9.13 16.46
N VAL A 138 10.54 -9.67 15.35
CA VAL A 138 9.72 -10.20 14.26
C VAL A 138 8.86 -11.38 14.73
N ILE A 139 9.45 -12.30 15.51
CA ILE A 139 8.72 -13.44 16.09
C ILE A 139 7.63 -12.95 17.03
N ASP A 140 7.93 -11.98 17.90
CA ASP A 140 6.96 -11.39 18.84
C ASP A 140 5.80 -10.71 18.12
N ILE A 141 6.08 -9.88 17.10
CA ILE A 141 5.05 -9.23 16.28
C ILE A 141 4.15 -10.26 15.59
N ARG A 142 4.73 -11.38 15.13
CA ARG A 142 4.00 -12.48 14.49
C ARG A 142 3.15 -13.28 15.48
N ALA A 143 3.64 -13.53 16.69
CA ALA A 143 2.89 -14.24 17.73
C ALA A 143 1.61 -13.50 18.11
N HIS A 144 1.65 -12.17 18.10
CA HIS A 144 0.49 -11.30 18.34
C HIS A 144 -0.32 -10.99 17.06
N SER A 145 -0.20 -11.82 16.02
CA SER A 145 -0.94 -11.70 14.78
C SER A 145 -2.13 -12.66 14.75
N VAL A 146 -3.35 -12.12 14.68
CA VAL A 146 -4.60 -12.90 14.46
C VAL A 146 -4.61 -13.60 13.09
N VAL A 147 -3.68 -13.24 12.19
CA VAL A 147 -3.48 -13.87 10.87
C VAL A 147 -2.68 -15.18 10.99
N ALA A 148 -1.89 -15.36 12.06
CA ALA A 148 -1.13 -16.58 12.28
C ALA A 148 -1.98 -17.75 12.81
N THR A 149 -3.21 -17.49 13.28
CA THR A 149 -4.14 -18.48 13.84
C THR A 149 -5.07 -19.16 12.81
N GLY A 150 -4.76 -19.09 11.51
CA GLY A 150 -5.30 -20.05 10.53
C GLY A 150 -6.74 -19.80 10.06
N LEU A 151 -7.18 -18.54 9.93
CA LEU A 151 -8.39 -18.23 9.16
C LEU A 151 -7.98 -17.50 7.87
N VAL A 152 -8.38 -18.11 6.74
CA VAL A 152 -8.11 -17.74 5.34
C VAL A 152 -6.86 -18.41 4.75
N GLU A 153 -7.01 -19.70 4.44
CA GLU A 153 -6.30 -20.30 3.32
C GLU A 153 -6.83 -19.69 2.02
N VAL A 154 -5.94 -19.10 1.22
CA VAL A 154 -6.22 -18.67 -0.15
C VAL A 154 -5.83 -19.83 -1.07
N PRO A 155 -6.71 -20.33 -1.94
CA PRO A 155 -6.35 -21.42 -2.86
C PRO A 155 -5.25 -20.98 -3.83
N ASN A 156 -4.27 -21.88 -4.03
CA ASN A 156 -3.17 -21.76 -4.98
C ASN A 156 -3.67 -21.32 -6.37
N ALA A 157 -3.19 -20.17 -6.84
CA ALA A 157 -3.28 -19.80 -8.25
C ALA A 157 -1.87 -19.89 -8.86
N GLN A 158 -1.79 -20.70 -9.90
CA GLN A 158 -0.59 -20.99 -10.69
C GLN A 158 0.04 -19.72 -11.27
N ASP A 159 1.35 -19.82 -11.49
CA ASP A 159 2.26 -18.88 -12.12
C ASP A 159 1.62 -18.02 -13.22
N SER A 160 1.58 -16.70 -13.00
CA SER A 160 1.70 -15.70 -14.07
C SER A 160 2.06 -14.34 -13.45
N ASP A 161 3.22 -13.87 -13.87
CA ASP A 161 3.87 -12.62 -13.49
C ASP A 161 3.07 -11.43 -14.07
N ASP A 162 2.07 -10.92 -13.35
CA ASP A 162 1.51 -9.59 -13.64
C ASP A 162 0.74 -9.03 -12.43
N SER A 163 1.30 -8.00 -11.79
CA SER A 163 0.62 -7.10 -10.83
C SER A 163 -0.37 -7.76 -9.85
N ALA A 164 0.05 -8.00 -8.60
CA ALA A 164 -0.90 -8.27 -7.51
C ALA A 164 -1.83 -7.05 -7.32
N LYS A 165 -2.92 -7.01 -8.09
CA LYS A 165 -4.06 -6.13 -7.87
C LYS A 165 -4.59 -6.53 -6.49
N ALA A 166 -4.55 -5.59 -5.53
CA ALA A 166 -5.41 -5.74 -4.38
C ALA A 166 -6.83 -6.04 -4.91
N PRO A 167 -7.56 -7.01 -4.32
CA PRO A 167 -8.91 -7.29 -4.78
C PRO A 167 -9.69 -5.99 -4.77
N PHE A 168 -10.34 -5.69 -5.90
CA PHE A 168 -11.11 -4.47 -6.05
C PHE A 168 -12.08 -4.35 -4.86
N PRO A 169 -12.13 -3.22 -4.13
CA PRO A 169 -12.90 -3.15 -2.90
C PRO A 169 -14.36 -3.57 -3.12
N THR A 170 -14.80 -4.63 -2.44
CA THR A 170 -16.10 -5.27 -2.70
C THR A 170 -17.26 -4.30 -2.59
N PHE A 171 -17.22 -3.39 -1.61
CA PHE A 171 -18.27 -2.37 -1.47
C PHE A 171 -18.34 -1.44 -2.68
N LEU A 172 -17.20 -1.04 -3.25
CA LEU A 172 -17.16 -0.24 -4.48
C LEU A 172 -17.71 -1.03 -5.67
N PHE A 173 -17.40 -2.32 -5.76
CA PHE A 173 -17.92 -3.17 -6.82
C PHE A 173 -19.46 -3.17 -6.80
N VAL A 174 -20.05 -3.42 -5.63
CA VAL A 174 -21.52 -3.41 -5.45
C VAL A 174 -22.13 -2.05 -5.82
N LEU A 175 -21.52 -0.95 -5.36
CA LEU A 175 -22.02 0.40 -5.65
C LEU A 175 -21.88 0.78 -7.13
N ILE A 176 -20.82 0.32 -7.80
CA ILE A 176 -20.65 0.48 -9.26
C ILE A 176 -21.74 -0.29 -10.01
N GLN A 177 -22.09 -1.51 -9.59
CA GLN A 177 -23.19 -2.24 -10.20
C GLN A 177 -24.52 -1.50 -10.04
N LYS A 178 -24.79 -0.92 -8.86
CA LYS A 178 -25.99 -0.09 -8.65
C LYS A 178 -26.01 1.09 -9.62
N TYR A 179 -24.91 1.83 -9.72
CA TYR A 179 -24.80 2.95 -10.65
C TYR A 179 -25.06 2.54 -12.10
N ARG A 180 -24.49 1.43 -12.56
CA ARG A 180 -24.69 0.96 -13.94
C ARG A 180 -26.13 0.55 -14.21
N ARG A 181 -26.79 -0.14 -13.27
CA ARG A 181 -28.22 -0.49 -13.39
C ARG A 181 -29.08 0.76 -13.54
N GLU A 182 -28.97 1.69 -12.59
CA GLU A 182 -29.76 2.93 -12.58
C GLU A 182 -29.49 3.77 -13.83
N ARG A 183 -28.22 3.85 -14.27
CA ARG A 183 -27.86 4.59 -15.48
C ARG A 183 -28.44 3.98 -16.75
N ALA A 184 -28.50 2.64 -16.84
CA ALA A 184 -29.14 1.96 -17.95
C ALA A 184 -30.64 2.27 -17.99
N ASP A 185 -31.31 2.24 -16.84
CA ASP A 185 -32.73 2.59 -16.72
C ASP A 185 -33.00 4.05 -17.11
N PHE A 186 -32.15 5.00 -16.67
CA PHE A 186 -32.24 6.41 -17.07
C PHE A 186 -32.06 6.62 -18.58
N ALA A 187 -31.15 5.87 -19.22
CA ALA A 187 -30.91 5.97 -20.67
C ALA A 187 -32.10 5.47 -21.50
N ILE A 188 -32.89 4.53 -20.97
CA ILE A 188 -34.13 4.06 -21.60
C ILE A 188 -35.21 5.15 -21.54
N HIS A 189 -35.25 5.93 -20.45
CA HIS A 189 -36.30 6.92 -20.22
C HIS A 189 -36.06 8.30 -20.88
N ASP A 190 -34.80 8.68 -21.17
CA ASP A 190 -34.47 9.94 -21.85
C ASP A 190 -33.46 9.75 -23.02
N PRO A 191 -33.94 9.42 -24.22
CA PRO A 191 -33.10 9.14 -25.40
C PRO A 191 -32.42 10.39 -25.99
N LYS A 192 -32.72 11.60 -25.50
CA LYS A 192 -32.16 12.86 -26.03
C LYS A 192 -30.99 13.41 -25.20
N SER A 193 -30.60 12.74 -24.12
CA SER A 193 -29.49 13.18 -23.27
C SER A 193 -28.15 13.15 -24.03
N PRO A 194 -27.51 14.32 -24.28
CA PRO A 194 -26.21 14.36 -24.92
C PRO A 194 -25.11 14.19 -23.85
N SER A 195 -24.04 13.46 -24.21
CA SER A 195 -22.67 13.53 -23.64
C SER A 195 -22.13 12.39 -22.75
N THR A 196 -22.22 11.13 -23.16
CA THR A 196 -21.13 10.14 -23.00
C THR A 196 -21.47 8.85 -23.75
N PRO A 197 -20.49 8.11 -24.31
CA PRO A 197 -20.77 6.77 -24.82
C PRO A 197 -21.42 5.94 -23.69
N PRO A 198 -22.52 5.23 -23.99
CA PRO A 198 -23.22 4.44 -22.98
C PRO A 198 -22.26 3.38 -22.44
N LEU A 199 -22.17 3.28 -21.11
CA LEU A 199 -21.53 2.12 -20.49
C LEU A 199 -22.32 0.88 -20.93
N PRO A 200 -21.66 -0.26 -21.19
CA PRO A 200 -22.35 -1.50 -21.51
C PRO A 200 -23.43 -1.85 -20.47
N THR A 201 -24.57 -2.37 -20.92
CA THR A 201 -25.72 -2.70 -20.06
C THR A 201 -25.52 -3.95 -19.21
N HIS A 202 -24.51 -4.77 -19.51
CA HIS A 202 -24.18 -5.93 -18.68
C HIS A 202 -23.44 -5.51 -17.40
N PRO A 203 -23.52 -6.34 -16.32
CA PRO A 203 -22.75 -6.11 -15.10
C PRO A 203 -21.26 -6.08 -15.39
N TRP A 204 -20.56 -5.09 -14.85
CA TRP A 204 -19.12 -4.95 -15.06
C TRP A 204 -18.34 -5.91 -14.16
N TRP A 205 -17.26 -6.49 -14.64
CA TRP A 205 -16.32 -7.26 -13.81
C TRP A 205 -14.93 -6.63 -13.82
N PRO A 206 -14.11 -6.77 -12.76
CA PRO A 206 -12.73 -6.25 -12.76
C PRO A 206 -11.82 -6.80 -13.87
N THR A 207 -12.24 -7.88 -14.53
CA THR A 207 -11.62 -8.50 -15.70
C THR A 207 -12.03 -7.87 -17.03
N ASP A 208 -13.08 -7.04 -17.05
CA ASP A 208 -13.59 -6.44 -18.29
C ASP A 208 -12.65 -5.35 -18.81
N SER A 209 -12.55 -5.27 -20.15
CA SER A 209 -11.69 -4.30 -20.84
C SER A 209 -12.26 -2.88 -20.88
N HIS A 210 -13.59 -2.73 -20.75
CA HIS A 210 -14.23 -1.43 -20.69
C HIS A 210 -14.23 -0.87 -19.26
N PRO A 211 -14.20 0.46 -19.09
CA PRO A 211 -14.18 1.04 -17.76
C PRO A 211 -15.46 0.72 -16.97
N PRO A 212 -15.37 0.61 -15.62
CA PRO A 212 -16.52 0.47 -14.74
C PRO A 212 -17.45 1.68 -14.77
N LEU A 213 -16.87 2.87 -14.97
CA LEU A 213 -17.50 4.18 -14.81
C LEU A 213 -17.15 5.08 -16.01
N ASP A 214 -18.04 6.00 -16.32
CA ASP A 214 -17.84 7.07 -17.30
C ASP A 214 -17.05 8.24 -16.71
N SER A 215 -17.31 8.60 -15.45
CA SER A 215 -16.44 9.50 -14.69
C SER A 215 -16.61 9.36 -13.17
N LEU A 216 -15.54 9.69 -12.42
CA LEU A 216 -15.59 9.70 -10.95
C LEU A 216 -16.55 10.76 -10.41
N ALA A 217 -16.62 11.94 -11.02
CA ALA A 217 -17.53 12.99 -10.58
C ALA A 217 -19.01 12.59 -10.78
N GLN A 218 -19.37 11.99 -11.92
CA GLN A 218 -20.73 11.53 -12.17
C GLN A 218 -21.16 10.45 -11.18
N PHE A 219 -20.25 9.50 -10.89
CA PHE A 219 -20.51 8.46 -9.89
C PHE A 219 -20.65 9.04 -8.48
N ALA A 220 -19.82 10.01 -8.10
CA ALA A 220 -19.91 10.68 -6.81
C ALA A 220 -21.22 11.48 -6.64
N LEU A 221 -21.66 12.17 -7.70
CA LEU A 221 -22.95 12.88 -7.75
C LEU A 221 -24.12 11.91 -7.60
N PHE A 222 -24.06 10.77 -8.28
CA PHE A 222 -25.06 9.71 -8.17
C PHE A 222 -25.17 9.19 -6.73
N LEU A 223 -24.05 8.76 -6.12
CA LEU A 223 -24.07 8.22 -4.76
C LEU A 223 -24.59 9.25 -3.75
N ALA A 224 -24.19 10.52 -3.90
CA ALA A 224 -24.69 11.60 -3.06
C ALA A 224 -26.21 11.84 -3.27
N ALA A 225 -26.71 11.76 -4.51
CA ALA A 225 -28.13 11.91 -4.80
C ALA A 225 -28.96 10.79 -4.17
N VAL A 226 -28.53 9.53 -4.33
CA VAL A 226 -29.20 8.35 -3.76
C VAL A 226 -29.28 8.46 -2.23
N LEU A 227 -28.20 8.89 -1.57
CA LEU A 227 -28.16 9.10 -0.12
C LEU A 227 -29.06 10.25 0.36
N VAL A 228 -29.05 11.39 -0.34
CA VAL A 228 -29.83 12.57 0.05
C VAL A 228 -31.33 12.36 -0.23
N GLN A 229 -31.66 11.71 -1.35
CA GLN A 229 -33.04 11.41 -1.74
C GLN A 229 -33.60 10.16 -1.06
N ARG A 230 -32.78 9.44 -0.28
CA ARG A 230 -33.16 8.20 0.44
C ARG A 230 -33.73 7.15 -0.50
N VAL A 231 -33.11 6.98 -1.65
CA VAL A 231 -33.48 5.93 -2.60
C VAL A 231 -33.18 4.57 -1.95
N PRO A 232 -34.10 3.59 -2.04
CA PRO A 232 -33.90 2.29 -1.41
C PRO A 232 -32.72 1.53 -2.03
N PHE A 233 -32.08 0.72 -1.18
CA PHE A 233 -30.95 -0.13 -1.50
C PHE A 233 -31.35 -1.61 -1.48
N LEU A 234 -30.60 -2.46 -2.17
CA LEU A 234 -30.54 -3.87 -1.80
C LEU A 234 -29.71 -4.03 -0.51
N LYS A 235 -29.90 -5.10 0.25
CA LYS A 235 -29.16 -5.34 1.51
C LYS A 235 -27.63 -5.19 1.34
N VAL A 236 -27.08 -5.82 0.31
CA VAL A 236 -25.64 -5.73 -0.01
C VAL A 236 -25.18 -4.33 -0.42
N GLU A 237 -26.07 -3.54 -1.03
CA GLU A 237 -25.76 -2.15 -1.38
C GLU A 237 -25.80 -1.24 -0.15
N LEU A 238 -26.72 -1.50 0.78
CA LEU A 238 -26.81 -0.79 2.05
C LEU A 238 -25.53 -1.02 2.87
N GLU A 239 -25.09 -2.27 3.00
CA GLU A 239 -23.82 -2.63 3.63
C GLU A 239 -22.64 -1.91 2.96
N GLY A 240 -22.60 -1.91 1.62
CA GLY A 240 -21.56 -1.21 0.87
C GLY A 240 -21.58 0.31 1.08
N MET A 241 -22.76 0.89 1.21
CA MET A 241 -22.94 2.33 1.47
C MET A 241 -22.54 2.70 2.90
N VAL A 242 -22.84 1.86 3.89
CA VAL A 242 -22.39 2.02 5.28
C VAL A 242 -20.86 2.02 5.34
N VAL A 243 -20.19 1.08 4.66
CA VAL A 243 -18.72 1.05 4.58
C VAL A 243 -18.17 2.34 3.97
N LEU A 244 -18.76 2.83 2.86
CA LEU A 244 -18.36 4.10 2.26
C LEU A 244 -18.48 5.27 3.25
N LEU A 245 -19.61 5.39 3.95
CA LEU A 245 -19.85 6.47 4.91
C LEU A 245 -18.94 6.39 6.13
N GLN A 246 -18.60 5.20 6.61
CA GLN A 246 -17.62 4.99 7.68
C GLN A 246 -16.21 5.45 7.26
N VAL A 247 -15.79 5.11 6.04
CA VAL A 247 -14.50 5.56 5.48
C VAL A 247 -14.46 7.09 5.37
N LEU A 248 -15.58 7.69 4.95
CA LEU A 248 -15.73 9.15 4.86
C LEU A 248 -15.94 9.84 6.22
N LYS A 249 -16.10 9.08 7.31
CA LYS A 249 -16.42 9.58 8.66
C LYS A 249 -17.68 10.45 8.69
N VAL A 250 -18.69 10.04 7.93
CA VAL A 250 -20.01 10.69 7.90
C VAL A 250 -20.88 10.08 8.99
N GLU A 251 -21.49 10.92 9.83
CA GLU A 251 -22.44 10.45 10.84
C GLU A 251 -23.73 9.97 10.16
N HIS A 252 -24.14 8.73 10.44
CA HIS A 252 -25.29 8.12 9.79
C HIS A 252 -25.94 7.04 10.65
N THR A 253 -27.19 6.72 10.32
CA THR A 253 -27.91 5.54 10.80
C THR A 253 -28.42 4.76 9.60
N ALA A 254 -28.07 3.48 9.50
CA ALA A 254 -28.63 2.58 8.50
C ALA A 254 -29.96 2.02 9.02
N MET A 255 -31.03 2.15 8.23
CA MET A 255 -32.34 1.62 8.54
C MET A 255 -32.51 0.30 7.79
N GLU A 256 -32.15 -0.82 8.41
CA GLU A 256 -32.17 -2.14 7.76
C GLU A 256 -33.57 -2.54 7.25
N ASP A 257 -34.61 -2.23 8.01
CA ASP A 257 -36.00 -2.59 7.68
C ASP A 257 -36.54 -1.86 6.44
N SER A 258 -36.04 -0.65 6.18
CA SER A 258 -36.50 0.22 5.09
C SER A 258 -35.41 0.51 4.06
N LEU A 259 -34.31 -0.24 4.15
CA LEU A 259 -33.18 -0.28 3.23
C LEU A 259 -32.70 1.09 2.75
N HIS A 260 -32.59 2.06 3.66
CA HIS A 260 -32.05 3.38 3.37
C HIS A 260 -31.13 3.87 4.48
N VAL A 261 -30.42 4.97 4.22
CA VAL A 261 -29.52 5.59 5.19
C VAL A 261 -30.06 6.96 5.60
N HIS A 262 -30.07 7.21 6.91
CA HIS A 262 -30.31 8.54 7.47
C HIS A 262 -28.97 9.22 7.76
N LEU A 263 -28.71 10.36 7.12
CA LEU A 263 -27.50 11.16 7.37
C LEU A 263 -27.75 12.15 8.52
N HIS A 264 -26.80 12.24 9.46
CA HIS A 264 -26.81 13.20 10.57
C HIS A 264 -25.84 14.36 10.29
N GLY A 265 -26.12 15.53 10.86
CA GLY A 265 -25.23 16.70 10.75
C GLY A 265 -25.30 17.51 9.44
N PRO A 266 -24.31 18.38 9.17
CA PRO A 266 -24.31 19.36 8.06
C PRO A 266 -24.03 18.74 6.68
N GLN A 267 -23.68 17.45 6.62
CA GLN A 267 -23.34 16.73 5.39
C GLN A 267 -24.57 16.24 4.59
N LYS A 268 -25.77 16.75 4.91
CA LYS A 268 -27.02 16.49 4.17
C LYS A 268 -27.07 17.14 2.78
N SER A 269 -26.14 18.04 2.49
CA SER A 269 -26.08 18.69 1.18
C SER A 269 -25.43 17.77 0.15
N ASN A 270 -26.13 17.56 -0.97
CA ASN A 270 -25.60 16.82 -2.12
C ASN A 270 -24.23 17.37 -2.57
N TYR A 271 -24.03 18.69 -2.50
CA TYR A 271 -22.76 19.34 -2.86
C TYR A 271 -21.59 18.95 -1.94
N VAL A 272 -21.81 18.88 -0.63
CA VAL A 272 -20.76 18.53 0.34
C VAL A 272 -20.42 17.05 0.20
N LEU A 273 -21.45 16.22 0.14
CA LEU A 273 -21.31 14.77 0.09
C LEU A 273 -20.67 14.28 -1.22
N SER A 274 -21.09 14.82 -2.37
CA SER A 274 -20.48 14.47 -3.67
C SER A 274 -19.00 14.82 -3.75
N ARG A 275 -18.57 15.92 -3.12
CA ARG A 275 -17.15 16.29 -3.04
C ARG A 275 -16.35 15.33 -2.16
N SER A 276 -16.83 15.02 -0.96
CA SER A 276 -16.16 14.07 -0.07
C SER A 276 -16.04 12.67 -0.71
N ILE A 277 -17.10 12.20 -1.38
CA ILE A 277 -17.07 10.95 -2.12
C ILE A 277 -16.06 11.03 -3.27
N PHE A 278 -16.07 12.10 -4.05
CA PHE A 278 -15.14 12.27 -5.18
C PHE A 278 -13.67 12.31 -4.74
N GLU A 279 -13.37 13.02 -3.66
CA GLU A 279 -12.02 13.09 -3.08
C GLU A 279 -11.56 11.70 -2.66
N PHE A 280 -12.40 10.94 -1.97
CA PHE A 280 -12.11 9.54 -1.63
C PHE A 280 -11.88 8.69 -2.89
N LEU A 281 -12.80 8.68 -3.85
CA LEU A 281 -12.68 7.89 -5.08
C LEU A 281 -11.40 8.21 -5.87
N SER A 282 -10.95 9.46 -5.83
CA SER A 282 -9.71 9.90 -6.46
C SER A 282 -8.44 9.30 -5.83
N THR A 283 -8.53 8.80 -4.59
CA THR A 283 -7.43 8.10 -3.89
C THR A 283 -7.41 6.60 -4.15
N VAL A 284 -8.49 6.03 -4.67
CA VAL A 284 -8.61 4.59 -4.95
C VAL A 284 -7.74 4.23 -6.16
N ARG A 285 -6.69 3.44 -5.92
CA ARG A 285 -5.70 3.07 -6.95
C ARG A 285 -6.35 2.38 -8.15
N GLU A 286 -7.34 1.54 -7.90
CA GLU A 286 -8.06 0.75 -8.90
C GLU A 286 -8.91 1.63 -9.83
N LEU A 287 -9.22 2.86 -9.42
CA LEU A 287 -10.02 3.82 -10.19
C LEU A 287 -9.17 4.91 -10.87
N ARG A 288 -7.83 4.83 -10.81
CA ARG A 288 -6.91 5.88 -11.30
C ARG A 288 -7.04 6.17 -12.80
N SER A 289 -7.46 5.19 -13.59
CA SER A 289 -7.62 5.31 -15.05
C SER A 289 -8.98 5.90 -15.46
N ILE A 290 -9.91 6.07 -14.53
CA ILE A 290 -11.24 6.61 -14.82
C ILE A 290 -11.16 8.13 -14.98
N PRO A 291 -11.83 8.71 -15.98
CA PRO A 291 -11.93 10.17 -16.14
C PRO A 291 -12.47 10.83 -14.86
N LYS A 292 -11.80 11.88 -14.37
CA LYS A 292 -12.22 12.55 -13.14
C LYS A 292 -13.45 13.44 -13.34
N ARG A 293 -13.45 14.27 -14.40
CA ARG A 293 -14.50 15.27 -14.70
C ARG A 293 -14.89 16.17 -13.52
N LYS A 294 -13.90 16.70 -12.80
CA LYS A 294 -14.10 17.49 -11.57
C LYS A 294 -15.01 18.70 -11.78
N GLU A 295 -15.00 19.26 -12.99
CA GLU A 295 -15.86 20.36 -13.43
C GLU A 295 -17.37 20.09 -13.23
N LEU A 296 -17.82 18.83 -13.22
CA LEU A 296 -19.22 18.48 -12.94
C LEU A 296 -19.63 18.76 -11.49
N LEU A 297 -18.67 18.80 -10.57
CA LEU A 297 -18.88 19.12 -9.15
C LEU A 297 -18.80 20.63 -8.88
N GLU A 298 -18.37 21.41 -9.87
CA GLU A 298 -18.29 22.86 -9.80
C GLU A 298 -19.55 23.43 -10.44
N ASN A 299 -20.42 24.01 -9.61
CA ASN A 299 -21.69 24.58 -10.06
C ASN A 299 -21.47 25.54 -11.26
N PRO A 300 -22.08 25.31 -12.44
CA PRO A 300 -21.99 26.26 -13.57
C PRO A 300 -22.68 27.61 -13.29
N ARG A 301 -23.34 27.76 -12.13
CA ARG A 301 -24.10 28.97 -11.74
C ARG A 301 -23.25 30.22 -11.42
N ARG A 302 -21.93 30.19 -11.54
CA ARG A 302 -21.07 31.41 -11.44
C ARG A 302 -20.58 31.96 -12.77
N GLY A 303 -20.91 31.33 -13.92
CA GLY A 303 -20.43 31.74 -15.24
C GLY A 303 -21.39 32.56 -16.11
N GLN A 304 -22.67 32.71 -15.76
CA GLN A 304 -23.63 33.51 -16.54
C GLN A 304 -23.80 34.93 -15.97
N LYS A 305 -22.72 35.70 -15.98
CA LYS A 305 -22.78 37.18 -15.97
C LYS A 305 -21.78 37.74 -16.99
N LYS A 306 -21.95 37.34 -18.26
CA LYS A 306 -21.66 38.21 -19.40
C LYS A 306 -22.90 38.24 -20.27
N LEU A 307 -23.83 39.09 -19.86
CA LEU A 307 -24.90 39.59 -20.70
C LEU A 307 -24.24 40.11 -21.98
N ARG A 308 -24.55 39.48 -23.11
CA ARG A 308 -24.25 39.96 -24.46
C ARG A 308 -24.66 41.44 -24.53
N ARG A 309 -23.69 42.35 -24.68
CA ARG A 309 -23.98 43.65 -25.31
C ARG A 309 -24.19 43.35 -26.79
N ASN A 310 -25.44 43.39 -27.23
CA ASN A 310 -25.79 43.45 -28.64
C ASN A 310 -25.13 44.69 -29.26
N PRO A 311 -24.39 44.58 -30.37
CA PRO A 311 -24.27 45.68 -31.31
C PRO A 311 -25.57 45.73 -32.10
N THR A 312 -26.23 46.88 -32.06
CA THR A 312 -27.33 47.29 -32.93
C THR A 312 -27.00 47.04 -34.41
N PRO A 313 -27.93 46.54 -35.24
CA PRO A 313 -27.77 46.56 -36.68
C PRO A 313 -27.99 48.00 -37.17
N ASN A 314 -26.93 48.63 -37.70
CA ASN A 314 -27.10 49.82 -38.53
C ASN A 314 -27.73 49.38 -39.86
N CYS A 315 -29.01 49.73 -40.03
CA CYS A 315 -29.56 49.95 -41.36
C CYS A 315 -28.90 51.21 -41.93
N SER A 316 -28.14 51.05 -43.01
CA SER A 316 -27.82 52.14 -43.92
C SER A 316 -28.36 51.73 -45.29
N ASN A 317 -29.43 52.40 -45.69
CA ASN A 317 -30.04 52.31 -46.99
C ASN A 317 -29.07 52.72 -48.11
N ASP A 318 -29.23 52.07 -49.25
CA ASP A 318 -28.92 52.61 -50.57
C ASP A 318 -29.54 54.00 -50.75
N LYS A 319 -28.69 55.00 -51.02
CA LYS A 319 -28.76 55.97 -52.14
C LYS A 319 -27.77 57.11 -51.93
#